data_AF-A0A2U3ERB5-F1
#
_entry.id   AF-A0A2U3ERB5-F1
#
_cell.length_a   1.000
_cell.length_b   1.000
_cell.length_c   1.000
_cell.angle_alpha   90.00
_cell.angle_beta   90.00
_cell.angle_gamma   90.00
#
_symmetry.space_group_name_H-M   'P 1'
#
loop_
_entity.id
_entity.type
_entity.pdbx_description
1 polymer ?
#
loop_
_entity_poly.entity_id
_entity_poly.type
_entity_poly.pdbx_seq_one_letter_code
_entity_poly.pdbx_strand_id
1 'polypeptide(L)' 'NPELKETRIIRQLQWYVPEARPLVYQDDWHCYGCSSEYHGERYCMTCRTGARSYALNDADSRVAEVTACAC' A
#
# COMPACT_ATOMS: atom_id res chain seq x y z
N ASN A 1 0.01 2.19 -15.90
CA ASN A 1 -0.72 1.42 -14.88
C ASN A 1 0.27 0.53 -14.13
N PRO A 2 0.62 0.86 -12.87
CA PRO A 2 1.56 0.07 -12.04
C PRO A 2 1.17 -1.41 -11.90
N GLU A 3 -0.13 -1.69 -11.75
CA GLU A 3 -0.65 -3.05 -11.61
C GLU A 3 -0.38 -3.94 -12.84
N LEU A 4 -0.35 -3.33 -14.04
CA LEU A 4 0.00 -4.06 -15.26
C LEU A 4 1.49 -4.43 -15.32
N LYS A 5 2.36 -3.64 -14.68
CA LYS A 5 3.80 -3.94 -14.62
C LYS A 5 4.06 -5.11 -13.68
N GLU A 6 3.45 -5.09 -12.50
CA GLU A 6 3.59 -6.17 -11.51
C GLU A 6 3.05 -7.50 -12.04
N THR A 7 1.86 -7.48 -12.65
CA THR A 7 1.27 -8.68 -13.29
C THR A 7 2.19 -9.28 -14.36
N ARG A 8 2.87 -8.42 -15.15
CA ARG A 8 3.81 -8.88 -16.19
C ARG A 8 5.03 -9.55 -15.58
N ILE A 9 5.58 -8.98 -14.51
CA ILE A 9 6.75 -9.52 -13.81
C ILE A 9 6.42 -10.89 -13.19
N ILE A 10 5.27 -11.02 -12.53
CA ILE A 10 4.83 -12.29 -11.93
C ILE A 10 4.69 -13.37 -13.00
N ARG A 11 4.04 -13.05 -14.14
CA ARG A 11 3.92 -14.00 -15.25
C ARG A 11 5.27 -14.43 -15.80
N GLN A 12 6.24 -13.52 -15.90
CA GLN A 12 7.59 -13.87 -16.33
C GLN A 12 8.30 -14.77 -15.32
N LEU A 13 8.16 -14.49 -14.02
CA LEU A 13 8.72 -15.34 -12.96
C LEU A 13 8.12 -16.75 -12.96
N GLN A 14 6.82 -16.88 -13.21
CA GLN A 14 6.11 -18.16 -13.26
C GLN A 14 6.59 -19.10 -14.37
N TRP A 15 7.26 -18.58 -15.41
CA TRP A 15 7.90 -19.44 -16.42
C TRP A 15 9.10 -20.21 -15.87
N TYR A 16 9.79 -19.65 -14.87
CA TYR A 16 10.99 -20.24 -14.27
C TYR A 16 10.69 -20.91 -12.94
N VAL A 17 9.75 -20.37 -12.17
CA VAL A 17 9.32 -20.85 -10.86
C VAL A 17 7.79 -20.88 -10.85
N PRO A 18 7.16 -22.00 -11.21
CA PRO A 18 5.70 -22.10 -11.34
C PRO A 18 4.94 -21.69 -10.06
N GLU A 19 5.55 -21.88 -8.90
CA GLU A 19 4.99 -21.54 -7.59
C GLU A 19 5.20 -20.07 -7.19
N ALA A 20 5.82 -19.25 -8.05
CA ALA A 20 5.98 -17.83 -7.79
C ALA A 20 4.61 -17.16 -7.60
N ARG A 21 4.40 -16.59 -6.41
CA ARG A 21 3.22 -15.82 -6.04
C ARG A 21 3.65 -14.42 -5.62
N PRO A 22 2.82 -13.39 -5.91
CA PRO A 22 3.06 -12.07 -5.35
C PRO A 22 3.12 -12.15 -3.83
N LEU A 23 4.11 -11.49 -3.24
CA LEU A 23 4.10 -11.19 -1.81
C LEU A 23 3.03 -10.14 -1.57
N VAL A 24 1.97 -10.55 -0.91
CA VAL A 24 0.89 -9.67 -0.50
C VAL A 24 1.18 -9.23 0.93
N TYR A 25 1.39 -7.93 1.11
CA TYR A 25 1.56 -7.34 2.43
C TYR A 25 0.21 -6.83 2.94
N GLN A 26 -0.17 -7.29 4.13
CA GLN A 26 -1.36 -6.83 4.83
C GLN A 26 -0.94 -5.96 6.01
N ASP A 27 -1.61 -4.82 6.15
CA ASP A 27 -1.39 -3.86 7.23
C ASP A 27 -2.67 -3.07 7.48
N ASP A 28 -2.64 -2.19 8.46
CA ASP A 28 -3.67 -1.18 8.67
C ASP A 28 -3.37 0.05 7.81
N TRP A 29 -4.35 0.44 6.99
CA TRP A 29 -4.23 1.50 6.00
C TRP A 29 -5.21 2.64 6.27
N HIS A 30 -4.76 3.88 6.09
CA HIS A 30 -5.61 5.05 5.99
C HIS A 30 -5.67 5.56 4.55
N CYS A 31 -6.87 5.68 3.98
CA CYS A 31 -7.09 6.24 2.63
C CYS A 31 -7.39 7.73 2.69
N TYR A 32 -6.48 8.58 2.21
CA TYR A 32 -6.69 10.03 2.14
C TYR A 32 -7.74 10.46 1.09
N GLY A 33 -8.20 9.54 0.24
CA GLY A 33 -9.22 9.82 -0.78
C GLY A 33 -10.65 9.82 -0.24
N CYS A 34 -10.93 9.00 0.78
CA CYS A 34 -12.26 8.86 1.39
C CYS A 34 -12.22 8.84 2.92
N SER A 35 -11.06 9.09 3.51
CA SER A 35 -10.81 9.13 4.95
C SER A 35 -11.20 7.85 5.71
N SER A 36 -11.22 6.70 5.01
CA SER A 36 -11.52 5.40 5.62
C SER A 36 -10.25 4.73 6.09
N GLU A 37 -10.31 4.13 7.28
CA GLU A 37 -9.33 3.17 7.78
C GLU A 37 -9.78 1.75 7.45
N TYR A 38 -8.84 0.88 7.08
CA TYR A 38 -9.14 -0.50 6.73
C TYR A 38 -7.92 -1.40 6.91
N HIS A 39 -8.16 -2.68 7.24
CA HIS A 39 -7.13 -3.70 7.36
C HIS A 39 -7.09 -4.58 6.11
N GLY A 40 -5.90 -4.91 5.62
CA GLY A 40 -5.70 -5.84 4.50
C GLY A 40 -4.63 -5.36 3.52
N GLU A 41 -4.80 -5.67 2.23
CA GLU A 41 -3.89 -5.20 1.17
C GLU A 41 -4.02 -3.69 0.97
N ARG A 42 -2.99 -3.02 0.42
CA ARG A 42 -3.02 -1.58 0.10
C ARG A 42 -3.97 -1.26 -1.07
N TYR A 43 -5.27 -1.47 -0.89
CA TYR A 43 -6.30 -1.21 -1.89
C TYR A 43 -7.61 -0.78 -1.24
N CYS A 44 -7.93 0.51 -1.36
CA CYS A 44 -9.18 1.05 -0.84
C CYS A 44 -10.35 0.64 -1.76
N MET A 45 -11.33 -0.09 -1.22
CA MET A 45 -12.50 -0.54 -1.98
C MET A 45 -13.40 0.60 -2.44
N THR A 46 -13.48 1.69 -1.67
CA THR A 46 -14.28 2.89 -2.01
C THR A 46 -13.65 3.68 -3.14
N CYS A 47 -12.34 3.96 -3.08
CA CYS A 47 -11.64 4.72 -4.13
C CYS A 47 -11.17 3.85 -5.29
N ARG A 48 -11.24 2.51 -5.16
CA ARG A 48 -10.79 1.53 -6.16
C ARG A 48 -9.31 1.74 -6.55
N THR A 49 -8.48 2.07 -5.56
CA THR A 49 -7.04 2.33 -5.75
C THR A 49 -6.26 2.24 -4.43
N GLY A 50 -5.01 1.79 -4.50
CA GLY A 50 -4.04 1.81 -3.39
C GLY A 50 -3.17 3.07 -3.30
N ALA A 51 -3.19 3.93 -4.33
CA ALA A 51 -2.23 5.02 -4.47
C ALA A 51 -2.31 6.05 -3.33
N ARG A 52 -3.49 6.21 -2.72
CA ARG A 52 -3.77 7.18 -1.64
C ARG A 52 -3.87 6.54 -0.25
N SER A 53 -3.49 5.29 -0.12
CA SER A 53 -3.54 4.57 1.16
C SER A 53 -2.16 4.53 1.79
N TYR A 54 -1.99 4.90 3.05
CA TYR A 54 -0.69 4.82 3.76
C TYR A 54 -0.84 3.98 5.02
N ALA A 55 0.22 3.28 5.41
CA ALA A 55 0.19 2.47 6.61
C ALA A 55 -0.03 3.39 7.82
N LEU A 56 -0.87 2.97 8.76
CA LEU A 56 -1.11 3.75 9.99
C LEU A 56 0.19 3.94 10.80
N ASN A 57 1.09 2.96 10.77
CA ASN A 57 2.40 3.03 11.42
C ASN A 57 3.31 4.11 10.82
N ASP A 58 3.14 4.44 9.52
CA ASP A 58 3.87 5.54 8.87
C ASP A 58 3.26 6.92 9.19
N ALA A 59 1.97 6.96 9.56
CA ALA A 59 1.29 8.20 9.91
C ALA A 59 1.77 8.73 11.27
N ASP A 60 2.06 7.86 12.23
CA ASP A 60 2.66 8.23 13.52
C ASP A 60 4.05 8.86 13.35
N SER A 61 4.83 8.38 12.38
CA SER A 61 6.16 8.92 12.06
C SER A 61 6.09 10.36 11.50
N ARG A 62 5.03 10.70 10.77
CA ARG A 62 4.83 12.07 10.24
C ARG A 62 4.29 13.05 11.27
N VAL A 63 3.55 12.58 12.28
CA VAL A 63 3.11 13.44 13.39
C VAL A 63 4.30 13.85 14.28
N ALA A 64 5.33 13.01 14.36
CA ALA A 64 6.55 13.34 15.11
C ALA A 64 7.38 14.48 14.46
N GLU A 65 7.43 14.58 13.13
CA GLU A 65 8.21 15.63 12.44
C GLU A 65 7.60 17.04 12.52
N VAL A 66 6.31 17.19 12.85
CA VAL A 66 5.66 18.52 12.94
C VAL A 66 5.88 19.20 14.31
N THR A 67 6.39 18.48 15.31
CA THR A 67 6.55 19.02 16.68
C THR A 67 7.94 19.61 16.97
N ALA A 68 8.88 19.58 16.01
CA ALA A 68 10.27 20.02 16.23
C ALA A 68 10.56 21.49 15.88
N CYS A 69 9.55 22.36 15.81
CA CYS A 69 9.77 23.81 15.73
C CYS A 69 8.80 24.55 16.65
N ALA A 70 9.03 24.41 17.96
CA ALA A 70 8.60 25.39 18.94
C ALA A 70 9.83 26.21 19.32
N CYS A 71 9.76 27.52 19.04
CA CYS A 71 10.76 28.53 19.40
C CYS A 71 11.03 28.59 20.91
#